data_AF-X6LI32-F1
#
_entry.id   AF-X6LI32-F1
#
_cell.length_a   1.000
_cell.length_b   1.000
_cell.length_c   1.000
_cell.angle_alpha   90.00
_cell.angle_beta   90.00
_cell.angle_gamma   90.00
#
_symmetry.space_group_name_H-M   'P 1'
#
loop_
_entity.id
_entity.type
_entity.pdbx_description
1 polymer ?
#
loop_
_entity_poly.entity_id
_entity_poly.type
_entity_poly.pdbx_seq_one_letter_code
_entity_poly.pdbx_strand_id
1 'polypeptide(L)'
;MILLTWVQYDQYIQQTMQISEMWNHSIDLNLIYFLLTAVQDGTNKINEVLSLFQAWKIEDDNKQKCKKKFMDNRCYNYDINLLCVYLSEKKMINITAIECATLYTINNGLPFVAKDKEMFIQKKS
;
A
#
# COMPACT_ATOMS: atom_id res chain seq x y z
N MET A 1 -10.23 14.08 13.90
CA MET A 1 -9.00 13.64 14.58
C MET A 1 -7.85 13.74 13.59
N ILE A 2 -7.38 14.97 13.34
CA ILE A 2 -6.35 15.25 12.32
C ILE A 2 -4.94 15.01 12.91
N LEU A 3 -4.75 15.12 14.23
CA LEU A 3 -3.42 14.96 14.84
C LEU A 3 -2.77 13.58 14.62
N LEU A 4 -3.55 12.49 14.60
CA LEU A 4 -2.99 11.13 14.49
C LEU A 4 -2.45 10.82 13.09
N THR A 5 -3.08 11.33 12.03
CA THR A 5 -2.64 11.10 10.65
C THR A 5 -1.29 11.76 10.38
N TRP A 6 -1.03 12.94 10.96
CA TRP A 6 0.27 13.62 10.82
C TRP A 6 1.38 12.87 11.55
N VAL A 7 1.13 12.39 12.77
CA VAL A 7 2.13 11.62 13.52
C VAL A 7 2.48 10.31 12.80
N GLN A 8 1.49 9.57 12.31
CA GLN A 8 1.73 8.35 11.54
C GLN A 8 2.38 8.65 10.18
N TYR A 9 1.99 9.75 9.52
CA TYR A 9 2.63 10.18 8.28
C TYR A 9 4.12 10.46 8.51
N ASP A 10 4.45 11.33 9.47
CA ASP A 10 5.83 11.71 9.79
C ASP A 10 6.67 10.51 10.24
N GLN A 11 6.05 9.52 10.90
CA GLN A 11 6.73 8.30 11.33
C GLN A 11 7.22 7.45 10.13
N TYR A 12 6.43 7.33 9.06
CA TYR A 12 6.71 6.38 7.98
C TYR A 12 7.19 7.03 6.67
N ILE A 13 7.03 8.35 6.52
CA ILE A 13 7.37 9.09 5.28
C ILE A 13 8.79 8.82 4.77
N GLN A 14 9.78 8.82 5.67
CA GLN A 14 11.18 8.56 5.30
C GLN A 14 11.41 7.10 4.87
N GLN A 15 10.80 6.14 5.57
CA GLN A 15 10.91 4.72 5.21
C GLN A 15 10.20 4.42 3.89
N THR A 16 9.04 5.05 3.66
CA THR A 16 8.31 4.97 2.39
C THR A 16 9.19 5.42 1.23
N MET A 17 9.91 6.54 1.38
CA MET A 17 10.84 7.02 0.35
C MET A 17 12.00 6.06 0.12
N GLN A 18 12.67 5.61 1.20
CA GLN A 18 13.80 4.68 1.08
C GLN A 18 13.41 3.40 0.34
N ILE A 19 12.28 2.80 0.70
CA ILE A 19 11.77 1.62 -0.02
C ILE A 19 11.43 1.99 -1.47
N SER A 20 10.78 3.12 -1.72
CA SER A 20 10.50 3.57 -3.09
C SER A 20 11.76 3.64 -3.94
N GLU A 21 12.85 4.18 -3.40
CA GLU A 21 14.14 4.26 -4.08
C GLU A 21 14.75 2.88 -4.37
N MET A 22 14.68 1.94 -3.42
CA MET A 22 15.15 0.56 -3.63
C MET A 22 14.44 -0.12 -4.80
N TRP A 23 13.18 0.25 -5.02
CA TRP A 23 12.35 -0.24 -6.14
C TRP A 23 12.36 0.70 -7.36
N ASN A 24 13.31 1.63 -7.45
CA ASN A 24 13.42 2.61 -8.54
C ASN A 24 12.10 3.36 -8.82
N HIS A 25 11.37 3.70 -7.75
CA HIS A 25 10.07 4.39 -7.77
C HIS A 25 8.98 3.71 -8.61
N SER A 26 9.11 2.41 -8.88
CA SER A 26 8.15 1.62 -9.65
C SER A 26 6.89 1.25 -8.86
N ILE A 27 6.96 1.29 -7.53
CA ILE A 27 5.87 0.98 -6.62
C ILE A 27 5.17 2.27 -6.17
N ASP A 28 3.84 2.23 -6.10
CA ASP A 28 3.03 3.32 -5.56
C ASP A 28 3.38 3.62 -4.09
N LEU A 29 3.57 4.91 -3.76
CA LEU A 29 3.97 5.34 -2.42
C LEU A 29 2.90 5.05 -1.36
N ASN A 30 1.60 5.16 -1.71
CA ASN A 30 0.51 4.81 -0.80
C ASN A 30 0.50 3.31 -0.52
N LEU A 31 0.87 2.47 -1.50
CA LEU A 31 0.98 1.02 -1.31
C LEU A 31 2.12 0.65 -0.34
N ILE A 32 3.29 1.27 -0.48
CA ILE A 32 4.41 1.09 0.46
C ILE A 32 4.03 1.59 1.86
N TYR A 33 3.45 2.79 1.94
CA TYR A 33 3.00 3.38 3.20
C TYR A 33 1.96 2.51 3.90
N PHE A 34 1.00 1.97 3.15
CA PHE A 34 0.02 1.03 3.67
C PHE A 34 0.69 -0.20 4.30
N LEU A 35 1.62 -0.85 3.59
CA LEU A 35 2.34 -2.01 4.13
C LEU A 35 3.09 -1.71 5.42
N LEU A 36 3.77 -0.57 5.48
CA LEU A 36 4.46 -0.12 6.69
C LEU A 36 3.50 0.05 7.87
N THR A 37 2.31 0.62 7.63
CA THR A 37 1.29 0.81 8.68
C THR A 37 0.57 -0.50 9.05
N ALA A 38 0.39 -1.43 8.12
CA ALA A 38 -0.42 -2.63 8.29
C ALA A 38 0.36 -3.81 8.86
N VAL A 39 1.63 -3.97 8.46
CA VAL A 39 2.46 -5.13 8.83
C VAL A 39 3.36 -4.82 10.03
N GLN A 40 3.63 -3.53 10.33
CA GLN A 40 4.47 -3.06 11.45
C GLN A 40 5.77 -3.87 11.64
N ASP A 41 6.41 -4.25 10.53
CA ASP A 41 7.64 -5.03 10.51
C ASP A 41 8.76 -4.22 9.86
N GLY A 42 10.00 -4.69 9.95
CA GLY A 42 11.16 -4.01 9.39
C GLY A 42 11.17 -4.00 7.86
N THR A 43 11.97 -3.09 7.30
CA THR A 43 12.15 -2.87 5.85
C THR A 43 12.40 -4.15 5.07
N ASN A 44 13.15 -5.12 5.62
CA ASN A 44 13.43 -6.39 4.96
C ASN A 44 12.15 -7.22 4.72
N LYS A 45 11.26 -7.28 5.70
CA LYS A 45 9.99 -7.99 5.56
C LYS A 45 9.08 -7.29 4.56
N ILE A 46 9.03 -5.95 4.61
CA ILE A 46 8.24 -5.16 3.65
C ILE A 46 8.71 -5.42 2.22
N ASN A 47 10.03 -5.46 1.98
CA ASN A 47 10.58 -5.78 0.67
C ASN A 47 10.27 -7.21 0.21
N GLU A 48 10.32 -8.19 1.11
CA GLU A 48 9.91 -9.57 0.82
C GLU A 48 8.43 -9.61 0.39
N VAL A 49 7.55 -8.96 1.17
CA VAL A 49 6.11 -8.88 0.88
C VAL A 49 5.84 -8.18 -0.45
N LEU A 50 6.51 -7.06 -0.73
CA LEU A 50 6.40 -6.35 -2.00
C LEU A 50 6.82 -7.23 -3.18
N SER A 51 7.90 -7.99 -3.04
CA SER A 51 8.40 -8.89 -4.08
C SER A 51 7.39 -9.99 -4.40
N LEU A 52 6.88 -10.65 -3.35
CA LEU A 52 5.88 -11.70 -3.50
C LEU A 52 4.54 -11.16 -4.03
N PHE A 53 4.15 -9.95 -3.61
CA PHE A 53 2.95 -9.28 -4.11
C PHE A 53 3.06 -8.94 -5.60
N GLN A 54 4.20 -8.40 -6.05
CA GLN A 54 4.43 -8.10 -7.47
C GLN A 54 4.36 -9.36 -8.32
N ALA A 55 4.97 -10.47 -7.86
CA ALA A 55 4.85 -11.76 -8.54
C ALA A 55 3.39 -12.24 -8.61
N TRP A 56 2.66 -12.19 -7.48
CA TRP A 56 1.24 -12.57 -7.41
C TRP A 56 0.32 -11.69 -8.27
N LYS A 57 0.63 -10.39 -8.42
CA LYS A 57 -0.13 -9.43 -9.21
C LYS A 57 -0.09 -9.70 -10.73
N ILE A 58 0.92 -10.41 -11.22
CA ILE A 58 1.09 -10.71 -12.65
C ILE A 58 0.04 -11.71 -13.15
N GLU A 59 -0.45 -12.61 -12.30
CA GLU A 59 -1.48 -13.59 -12.63
C GLU A 59 -2.83 -12.91 -12.90
N ASP A 60 -3.40 -13.10 -14.10
CA ASP A 60 -4.63 -12.40 -14.53
C ASP A 60 -5.86 -12.79 -13.68
N ASP A 61 -5.91 -14.04 -13.23
CA ASP A 61 -6.98 -14.55 -12.37
C ASP A 61 -7.12 -13.74 -11.07
N ASN A 62 -6.00 -13.27 -10.51
CA ASN A 62 -5.98 -12.49 -9.27
C ASN A 62 -6.57 -11.08 -9.47
N LYS A 63 -6.33 -10.48 -10.64
CA LYS A 63 -6.94 -9.19 -11.04
C LYS A 63 -8.45 -9.33 -11.19
N GLN A 64 -8.91 -10.37 -11.85
CA GLN A 64 -10.35 -10.64 -12.01
C GLN A 64 -11.03 -10.94 -10.67
N LYS A 65 -10.37 -11.71 -9.80
CA LYS A 65 -10.84 -11.99 -8.43
C LYS A 65 -10.99 -10.71 -7.61
N CYS A 66 -10.01 -9.80 -7.68
CA CYS A 66 -10.09 -8.50 -7.04
C CYS A 66 -11.27 -7.68 -7.57
N LYS A 67 -11.42 -7.57 -8.89
CA LYS A 67 -12.53 -6.85 -9.53
C LYS A 67 -13.89 -7.36 -9.03
N LYS A 68 -14.10 -8.68 -9.02
CA LYS A 68 -15.34 -9.29 -8.50
C LYS A 68 -15.59 -8.96 -7.03
N LYS A 69 -14.52 -8.97 -6.20
CA LYS A 69 -14.63 -8.74 -4.75
C LYS A 69 -14.92 -7.28 -4.38
N PHE A 70 -14.48 -6.34 -5.22
CA PHE A 70 -14.60 -4.90 -4.97
C PHE A 70 -15.63 -4.19 -5.87
N MET A 71 -16.29 -4.89 -6.78
CA MET A 71 -17.26 -4.33 -7.74
C MET A 71 -18.35 -3.46 -7.09
N ASP A 72 -18.86 -3.88 -5.93
CA ASP A 72 -19.95 -3.18 -5.22
C ASP A 72 -19.45 -2.21 -4.13
N ASN A 73 -18.12 -2.11 -3.95
CA ASN A 73 -17.50 -1.36 -2.85
C ASN A 73 -16.85 -0.07 -3.36
N ARG A 74 -16.95 1.02 -2.57
CA ARG A 74 -16.40 2.36 -2.89
C ARG A 74 -14.88 2.47 -2.74
N CYS A 75 -14.13 1.37 -2.77
CA CYS A 75 -12.70 1.43 -2.57
C CYS A 75 -12.00 1.71 -3.91
N TYR A 76 -11.65 2.98 -4.15
CA TYR A 76 -11.23 3.47 -5.47
C TYR A 76 -9.77 3.21 -5.83
N ASN A 77 -8.90 2.86 -4.86
CA ASN A 77 -7.50 2.55 -5.17
C ASN A 77 -7.34 1.05 -5.50
N TYR A 78 -7.22 0.77 -6.81
CA TYR A 78 -7.14 -0.59 -7.33
C TYR A 78 -5.94 -1.38 -6.80
N ASP A 79 -4.78 -0.74 -6.65
CA ASP A 79 -3.56 -1.39 -6.18
C ASP A 79 -3.61 -1.71 -4.69
N ILE A 80 -4.23 -0.84 -3.88
CA ILE A 80 -4.54 -1.13 -2.48
C ILE A 80 -5.52 -2.29 -2.37
N ASN A 81 -6.58 -2.31 -3.19
CA ASN A 81 -7.54 -3.42 -3.19
C ASN A 81 -6.85 -4.75 -3.51
N LEU A 82 -6.00 -4.79 -4.54
CA LEU A 82 -5.22 -5.97 -4.88
C LEU A 82 -4.36 -6.44 -3.71
N LEU A 83 -3.68 -5.50 -3.04
CA LEU A 83 -2.85 -5.83 -1.91
C LEU A 83 -3.66 -6.38 -0.74
N CYS A 84 -4.82 -5.80 -0.43
CA CYS A 84 -5.70 -6.33 0.62
C CYS A 84 -6.20 -7.76 0.30
N VAL A 85 -6.47 -8.08 -0.96
CA VAL A 85 -6.78 -9.47 -1.38
C VAL A 85 -5.60 -10.38 -1.12
N TYR A 86 -4.41 -9.99 -1.57
CA TYR A 86 -3.18 -10.74 -1.37
C TYR A 86 -2.91 -11.02 0.12
N LEU A 87 -2.94 -9.98 0.97
CA LEU A 87 -2.69 -10.11 2.40
C LEU A 87 -3.71 -11.03 3.08
N SER A 88 -4.98 -10.95 2.67
CA SER A 88 -6.04 -11.83 3.16
C SER A 88 -5.81 -13.29 2.76
N GLU A 89 -5.42 -13.55 1.51
CA GLU A 89 -5.11 -14.90 1.01
C GLU A 89 -3.90 -15.54 1.69
N LYS A 90 -2.88 -14.72 1.97
CA LYS A 90 -1.68 -15.17 2.68
C LYS A 90 -1.85 -15.18 4.21
N LYS A 91 -3.06 -14.86 4.71
CA LYS A 91 -3.38 -14.81 6.15
C LYS A 91 -2.44 -13.89 6.94
N MET A 92 -1.99 -12.80 6.31
CA MET A 92 -1.16 -11.77 6.94
C MET A 92 -1.99 -10.73 7.68
N ILE A 93 -3.31 -10.75 7.49
CA ILE A 93 -4.29 -9.92 8.19
C ILE A 93 -5.43 -10.80 8.72
N ASN A 94 -6.00 -10.41 9.85
CA ASN A 94 -7.09 -11.15 10.51
C ASN A 94 -8.50 -10.62 10.15
N ILE A 95 -8.59 -9.77 9.14
CA ILE A 95 -9.82 -9.15 8.66
C ILE A 95 -9.99 -9.43 7.18
N THR A 96 -11.19 -9.22 6.65
CA THR A 96 -11.43 -9.40 5.21
C THR A 96 -10.68 -8.33 4.39
N ALA A 97 -10.39 -8.65 3.13
CA ALA A 97 -9.77 -7.70 2.21
C ALA A 97 -10.57 -6.38 2.09
N ILE A 98 -11.91 -6.46 2.12
CA ILE A 98 -12.79 -5.28 2.02
C ILE A 98 -12.70 -4.43 3.29
N GLU A 99 -12.79 -5.04 4.46
CA GLU A 99 -12.64 -4.33 5.74
C GLU A 99 -11.26 -3.68 5.84
N CYS A 100 -10.21 -4.39 5.41
CA CYS A 100 -8.84 -3.88 5.40
C CYS A 100 -8.71 -2.63 4.53
N ALA A 101 -9.19 -2.69 3.29
CA ALA A 101 -9.12 -1.56 2.36
C ALA A 101 -9.98 -0.37 2.86
N THR A 102 -11.13 -0.67 3.48
CA THR A 102 -12.03 0.34 4.06
C THR A 102 -11.40 1.03 5.26
N LEU A 103 -10.87 0.26 6.22
CA LEU A 103 -10.21 0.79 7.41
C LEU A 103 -8.98 1.61 7.03
N TYR A 104 -8.17 1.14 6.08
CA TYR A 104 -7.04 1.89 5.58
C TYR A 104 -7.47 3.24 4.99
N THR A 105 -8.47 3.23 4.10
CA THR A 105 -8.97 4.46 3.46
C THR A 105 -9.52 5.45 4.48
N ILE A 106 -10.22 4.97 5.51
CA ILE A 106 -10.80 5.82 6.56
C ILE A 106 -9.71 6.41 7.48
N ASN A 107 -8.76 5.58 7.91
CA ASN A 107 -7.78 5.98 8.93
C ASN A 107 -6.60 6.76 8.35
N ASN A 108 -6.12 6.34 7.19
CA ASN A 108 -4.86 6.82 6.62
C ASN A 108 -5.09 7.68 5.36
N GLY A 109 -6.24 7.53 4.71
CA GLY A 109 -6.50 8.14 3.41
C GLY A 109 -5.51 7.66 2.34
N LEU A 110 -5.14 8.57 1.45
CA LEU A 110 -4.06 8.39 0.47
C LEU A 110 -3.12 9.59 0.62
N PRO A 111 -2.13 9.52 1.54
CA PRO A 111 -1.34 10.69 1.92
C PRO A 111 -0.39 11.17 0.82
N PHE A 112 -0.13 10.33 -0.20
CA PHE A 112 0.72 10.68 -1.34
C PHE A 112 -0.11 10.94 -2.59
N VAL A 113 0.10 12.10 -3.19
CA VAL A 113 -0.39 12.47 -4.52
C VAL A 113 0.73 12.47 -5.55
N ALA A 114 0.39 12.54 -6.83
CA ALA A 114 1.37 12.48 -7.93
C ALA A 114 2.51 13.52 -7.78
N LYS A 115 2.17 14.72 -7.30
CA LYS A 115 3.13 15.81 -7.06
C LYS A 115 4.18 15.45 -6.01
N ASP A 116 3.84 14.64 -5.00
CA ASP A 116 4.80 14.24 -3.98
C ASP A 116 5.90 13.36 -4.60
N LYS A 117 5.51 12.44 -5.49
CA LYS A 117 6.46 11.61 -6.24
C LYS A 117 7.43 12.46 -7.05
N GLU A 118 6.94 13.49 -7.75
CA GLU A 118 7.77 14.41 -8.54
C GLU A 118 8.74 15.20 -7.65
N MET A 119 8.27 15.72 -6.52
CA MET A 119 9.10 16.46 -5.55
C MET A 119 10.23 15.59 -4.98
N PHE A 120 9.95 14.31 -4.70
CA PHE A 120 10.96 13.40 -4.15
C PHE A 120 11.97 12.94 -5.19
N ILE A 121 11.58 12.78 -6.46
CA ILE A 121 12.51 12.48 -7.56
C ILE A 121 13.42 13.69 -7.85
N GLN A 122 12.89 14.92 -7.83
CA GLN A 122 13.65 16.13 -8.16
C GLN A 122 14.66 16.55 -7.09
N LYS A 123 14.41 16.28 -5.79
CA LYS A 123 15.38 16.56 -4.72
C LYS A 123 16.72 15.80 -4.85
N LYS A 124 16.80 14.84 -5.77
CA LYS A 124 17.97 13.98 -5.98
C LYS A 124 18.83 14.39 -7.18
N SER A 125 18.42 15.41 -7.95
CA SER A 125 19.15 15.97 -9.09
C SER A 125 19.85 17.28 -8.75
#